data_AF-A0AAF3EWT9-F1
#
_entry.id   AF-A0AAF3EWT9-F1
#
_cell.length_a   1.000
_cell.length_b   1.000
_cell.length_c   1.000
_cell.angle_alpha   90.00
_cell.angle_beta   90.00
_cell.angle_gamma   90.00
#
_symmetry.space_group_name_H-M   'P 1'
#
loop_
_entity.id
_entity.type
_entity.pdbx_description
1 polymer ?
#
loop_
_entity_poly.entity_id
_entity_poly.type
_entity_poly.pdbx_seq_one_letter_code
_entity_poly.pdbx_strand_id
1 'polypeptide(L)'
;MVALSLFLSLISPAFSCIPTRSPTTKPPCCPMLSTTSLPRRAPTNLDTYEQCSILRRMSSTCPIDGIVFCEAAPDTNPAGMQIQFFNAAGNVVRTVTTAGDSLAVKVTCWNGVFTVLSGGINVPITSVSCAQTGSQGLDDGYVLGSAIS
;
A
#
# COMPACT_ATOMS: atom_id res chain seq x y z
N MET A 1 49.31 -14.59 70.57
CA MET A 1 49.28 -15.34 69.28
C MET A 1 47.92 -15.12 68.65
N VAL A 2 47.84 -14.33 67.58
CA VAL A 2 46.60 -14.11 66.82
C VAL A 2 46.83 -14.67 65.43
N ALA A 3 46.04 -15.67 65.05
CA ALA A 3 46.11 -16.36 63.77
C ALA A 3 45.47 -15.48 62.67
N LEU A 4 46.21 -15.27 61.58
CA LEU A 4 45.78 -14.51 60.41
C LEU A 4 45.19 -15.50 59.39
N SER A 5 43.87 -15.59 59.30
CA SER A 5 43.17 -16.45 58.33
C SER A 5 43.03 -15.75 56.98
N LEU A 6 43.75 -16.26 55.98
CA LEU A 6 43.71 -15.80 54.59
C LEU A 6 42.55 -16.49 53.85
N PHE A 7 41.50 -15.76 53.48
CA PHE A 7 40.42 -16.26 52.62
C PHE A 7 40.79 -16.03 51.15
N LEU A 8 41.08 -17.11 50.41
CA LEU A 8 41.24 -17.10 48.95
C LEU A 8 39.87 -17.34 48.30
N SER A 9 39.27 -16.31 47.70
CA SER A 9 38.05 -16.43 46.92
C SER A 9 38.36 -16.79 45.47
N LEU A 10 37.87 -17.96 45.03
CA LEU A 10 37.89 -18.36 43.62
C LEU A 10 36.88 -17.52 42.84
N ILE A 11 37.37 -16.70 41.90
CA ILE A 11 36.56 -15.98 40.93
C ILE A 11 36.39 -16.88 39.71
N SER A 12 35.19 -17.43 39.54
CA SER A 12 34.78 -18.11 38.30
C SER A 12 34.55 -17.05 37.21
N PRO A 13 35.13 -17.18 35.99
CA PRO A 13 34.72 -16.34 34.88
C PRO A 13 33.34 -16.82 34.40
N ALA A 14 32.30 -16.07 34.78
CA ALA A 14 31.01 -16.20 34.12
C ALA A 14 31.18 -15.76 32.66
N PHE A 15 31.23 -16.73 31.75
CA PHE A 15 31.01 -16.48 30.32
C PHE A 15 29.57 -16.00 30.17
N SER A 16 29.37 -14.69 30.20
CA SER A 16 28.15 -14.07 29.71
C SER A 16 28.14 -14.24 28.19
N CYS A 17 27.33 -15.18 27.72
CA CYS A 17 26.87 -15.22 26.33
C CYS A 17 26.05 -13.97 26.09
N ILE A 18 26.70 -12.83 25.83
CA ILE A 18 26.04 -11.66 25.28
C ILE A 18 25.62 -12.08 23.88
N PRO A 19 24.32 -12.14 23.54
CA PRO A 19 23.93 -12.33 22.17
C PRO A 19 24.52 -11.17 21.37
N THR A 20 25.47 -11.47 20.49
CA THR A 20 25.94 -10.53 19.48
C THR A 20 24.70 -10.11 18.70
N ARG A 21 24.17 -8.93 18.99
CA ARG A 21 23.08 -8.34 18.24
C ARG A 21 23.68 -7.97 16.88
N SER A 22 23.68 -8.91 15.94
CA SER A 22 23.86 -8.58 14.54
C SER A 22 22.89 -7.44 14.24
N PRO A 23 23.33 -6.34 13.59
CA PRO A 23 22.41 -5.35 13.10
C PRO A 23 21.50 -6.06 12.10
N THR A 24 20.32 -6.46 12.55
CA THR A 24 19.22 -6.80 11.65
C THR A 24 18.83 -5.45 11.09
N THR A 25 19.39 -5.11 9.91
CA THR A 25 18.75 -4.15 9.02
C THR A 25 17.39 -4.74 8.68
N LYS A 26 16.41 -4.51 9.55
CA LYS A 26 15.01 -4.77 9.25
C LYS A 26 14.78 -4.12 7.88
N PRO A 27 14.41 -4.89 6.83
CA PRO A 27 14.01 -4.28 5.57
C PRO A 27 12.98 -3.21 5.95
N PRO A 28 13.12 -1.94 5.52
CA PRO A 28 12.19 -0.92 5.95
C PRO A 28 10.84 -1.28 5.35
N CYS A 29 10.00 -1.97 6.13
CA CYS A 29 8.63 -2.25 5.76
C CYS A 29 7.93 -0.93 5.53
N CYS A 30 6.97 -0.93 4.64
CA CYS A 30 6.17 0.25 4.42
C CYS A 30 5.18 0.42 5.57
N PRO A 31 4.60 1.61 5.74
CA PRO A 31 3.38 1.75 6.53
C PRO A 31 2.30 0.79 5.98
N MET A 32 1.38 0.35 6.83
CA MET A 32 0.24 -0.45 6.35
C MET A 32 -0.56 0.37 5.32
N LEU A 33 -0.99 -0.24 4.22
CA LEU A 33 -1.86 0.40 3.24
C LEU A 33 -3.18 0.78 3.90
N SER A 34 -3.55 2.05 3.77
CA SER A 34 -4.75 2.62 4.34
C SER A 34 -5.19 3.84 3.54
N THR A 35 -6.27 4.48 3.97
CA THR A 35 -6.72 5.76 3.42
C THR A 35 -5.75 6.91 3.69
N THR A 36 -4.81 6.76 4.62
CA THR A 36 -3.83 7.80 4.97
C THR A 36 -2.45 7.56 4.38
N SER A 37 -2.02 6.29 4.23
CA SER A 37 -0.71 5.97 3.65
C SER A 37 -0.70 5.98 2.12
N LEU A 38 -1.87 5.79 1.48
CA LEU A 38 -2.04 5.93 0.04
C LEU A 38 -3.40 6.56 -0.27
N PRO A 39 -3.62 7.85 0.03
CA PRO A 39 -4.91 8.52 -0.11
C PRO A 39 -5.50 8.44 -1.52
N ARG A 40 -6.84 8.49 -1.57
CA ARG A 40 -7.58 8.58 -2.83
C ARG A 40 -7.35 9.96 -3.46
N ARG A 41 -7.19 10.00 -4.77
CA ARG A 41 -7.20 11.23 -5.58
C ARG A 41 -8.13 11.04 -6.78
N ALA A 42 -8.64 12.14 -7.32
CA ALA A 42 -9.31 12.16 -8.61
C ALA A 42 -8.38 11.69 -9.75
N PRO A 43 -8.91 10.99 -10.77
CA PRO A 43 -8.14 10.67 -11.97
C PRO A 43 -7.87 11.94 -12.79
N THR A 44 -6.92 11.87 -13.71
CA THR A 44 -6.55 13.02 -14.57
C THR A 44 -7.51 13.28 -15.72
N ASN A 45 -8.40 12.34 -16.02
CA ASN A 45 -9.27 12.29 -17.21
C ASN A 45 -10.74 12.17 -16.80
N LEU A 46 -11.22 13.19 -16.08
CA LEU A 46 -12.58 13.26 -15.53
C LEU A 46 -13.68 13.19 -16.60
N ASP A 47 -13.40 13.66 -17.82
CA ASP A 47 -14.37 13.60 -18.93
C ASP A 47 -14.65 12.17 -19.44
N THR A 48 -13.82 11.19 -19.05
CA THR A 48 -13.92 9.80 -19.52
C THR A 48 -14.11 8.80 -18.38
N TYR A 49 -13.65 9.16 -17.18
CA TYR A 49 -13.59 8.26 -16.03
C TYR A 49 -14.31 8.85 -14.82
N GLU A 50 -15.38 8.18 -14.40
CA GLU A 50 -16.20 8.57 -13.28
C GLU A 50 -15.61 8.09 -11.94
N GLN A 51 -15.75 8.90 -10.88
CA GLN A 51 -15.17 8.63 -9.55
C GLN A 51 -16.07 7.80 -8.62
N CYS A 52 -17.12 7.16 -9.14
CA CYS A 52 -18.08 6.40 -8.33
C CYS A 52 -17.54 5.04 -7.85
N SER A 53 -16.45 4.56 -8.43
CA SER A 53 -15.85 3.26 -8.11
C SER A 53 -15.34 3.16 -6.66
N ILE A 54 -15.32 1.93 -6.14
CA ILE A 54 -14.85 1.59 -4.80
C ILE A 54 -13.34 1.32 -4.83
N LEU A 55 -12.60 1.99 -3.96
CA LEU A 55 -11.16 1.84 -3.82
C LEU A 55 -10.80 1.18 -2.49
N ARG A 56 -10.25 -0.03 -2.57
CA ARG A 56 -9.79 -0.79 -1.39
C ARG A 56 -8.29 -1.03 -1.48
N ARG A 57 -7.67 -1.18 -0.31
CA ARG A 57 -6.23 -1.40 -0.19
C ARG A 57 -6.01 -2.46 0.86
N MET A 58 -5.13 -3.41 0.58
CA MET A 58 -4.84 -4.50 1.49
C MET A 58 -3.33 -4.72 1.58
N SER A 59 -2.84 -4.81 2.82
CA SER A 59 -1.45 -5.14 3.12
C SER A 59 -1.38 -5.80 4.51
N SER A 60 -0.25 -6.45 4.81
CA SER A 60 0.02 -6.99 6.15
C SER A 60 0.53 -5.90 7.12
N THR A 61 0.84 -6.29 8.37
CA THR A 61 1.32 -5.40 9.46
C THR A 61 2.76 -4.88 9.27
N CYS A 62 3.54 -5.48 8.35
CA CYS A 62 4.89 -5.03 7.98
C CYS A 62 5.08 -5.33 6.48
N PRO A 63 4.36 -4.61 5.60
CA PRO A 63 4.22 -5.02 4.22
C PRO A 63 5.51 -4.82 3.44
N ILE A 64 5.91 -5.90 2.75
CA ILE A 64 6.87 -5.87 1.64
C ILE A 64 6.13 -5.70 0.30
N ASP A 65 4.83 -5.93 0.30
CA ASP A 65 3.91 -5.70 -0.81
C ASP A 65 2.49 -5.43 -0.31
N GLY A 66 1.63 -5.02 -1.23
CA GLY A 66 0.22 -4.82 -1.00
C GLY A 66 -0.54 -4.84 -2.32
N ILE A 67 -1.86 -4.79 -2.23
CA ILE A 67 -2.74 -4.78 -3.40
C ILE A 67 -3.71 -3.61 -3.27
N VAL A 68 -3.86 -2.88 -4.38
CA VAL A 68 -4.88 -1.86 -4.56
C VAL A 68 -5.97 -2.44 -5.45
N PHE A 69 -7.20 -2.43 -4.96
CA PHE A 69 -8.38 -2.89 -5.67
C PHE A 69 -9.22 -1.70 -6.07
N CYS A 70 -9.73 -1.76 -7.29
CA CYS A 70 -10.69 -0.84 -7.84
C CYS A 70 -11.86 -1.67 -8.34
N GLU A 71 -13.01 -1.50 -7.70
CA GLU A 71 -14.23 -2.25 -7.96
C GLU A 71 -15.30 -1.25 -8.45
N ALA A 72 -16.18 -1.71 -9.34
CA ALA A 72 -17.32 -0.94 -9.78
C ALA A 72 -18.15 -0.46 -8.58
N ALA A 73 -18.77 0.71 -8.73
CA ALA A 73 -19.77 1.14 -7.78
C ALA A 73 -20.96 0.14 -7.76
N PRO A 74 -21.64 -0.03 -6.62
CA PRO A 74 -22.89 -0.77 -6.59
C PRO A 74 -23.88 -0.21 -7.61
N ASP A 75 -24.70 -1.08 -8.19
CA ASP A 75 -25.75 -0.72 -9.15
C ASP A 75 -25.25 -0.02 -10.43
N THR A 76 -23.97 -0.20 -10.76
CA THR A 76 -23.37 0.27 -12.01
C THR A 76 -22.89 -0.88 -12.88
N ASN A 77 -22.87 -0.66 -14.20
CA ASN A 77 -22.32 -1.60 -15.16
C ASN A 77 -21.26 -0.91 -16.03
N PRO A 78 -20.04 -0.69 -15.50
CA PRO A 78 -19.00 0.01 -16.23
C PRO A 78 -18.44 -0.84 -17.37
N ALA A 79 -18.06 -0.18 -18.46
CA ALA A 79 -17.35 -0.81 -19.57
C ALA A 79 -15.88 -1.12 -19.23
N GLY A 80 -15.31 -0.38 -18.28
CA GLY A 80 -13.96 -0.64 -17.80
C GLY A 80 -13.59 0.10 -16.53
N MET A 81 -12.47 -0.32 -15.94
CA MET A 81 -11.90 0.21 -14.72
C MET A 81 -10.52 0.82 -14.98
N GLN A 82 -10.15 1.81 -14.17
CA GLN A 82 -8.83 2.43 -14.19
C GLN A 82 -8.29 2.67 -12.78
N ILE A 83 -7.00 2.39 -12.63
CA ILE A 83 -6.18 2.85 -11.50
C ILE A 83 -5.07 3.75 -12.05
N GLN A 84 -4.93 4.96 -11.49
CA GLN A 84 -3.74 5.78 -11.69
C GLN A 84 -2.99 5.93 -10.38
N PHE A 85 -1.68 5.73 -10.44
CA PHE A 85 -0.78 5.99 -9.32
C PHE A 85 -0.07 7.31 -9.52
N PHE A 86 0.06 8.10 -8.45
CA PHE A 86 0.67 9.41 -8.49
C PHE A 86 1.89 9.47 -7.58
N ASN A 87 2.91 10.23 -7.99
CA ASN A 87 4.05 10.56 -7.14
C ASN A 87 3.78 11.77 -6.24
N ALA A 88 4.76 12.12 -5.40
CA ALA A 88 4.70 13.27 -4.49
C ALA A 88 4.48 14.61 -5.21
N ALA A 89 4.94 14.75 -6.46
CA ALA A 89 4.71 15.94 -7.28
C ALA A 89 3.30 16.00 -7.90
N GLY A 90 2.48 14.96 -7.69
CA GLY A 90 1.14 14.87 -8.25
C GLY A 90 1.09 14.43 -9.71
N ASN A 91 2.19 13.94 -10.28
CA ASN A 91 2.22 13.39 -11.64
C ASN A 91 1.80 11.93 -11.65
N VAL A 92 1.09 11.49 -12.69
CA VAL A 92 0.78 10.07 -12.90
C VAL A 92 2.07 9.33 -13.25
N VAL A 93 2.39 8.30 -12.48
CA VAL A 93 3.57 7.45 -12.71
C VAL A 93 3.22 6.11 -13.33
N ARG A 94 1.96 5.68 -13.21
CA ARG A 94 1.44 4.48 -13.85
C ARG A 94 -0.07 4.56 -13.97
N THR A 95 -0.58 4.21 -15.15
CA THR A 95 -2.00 3.96 -15.38
C THR A 95 -2.18 2.49 -15.71
N VAL A 96 -3.20 1.87 -15.12
CA VAL A 96 -3.62 0.50 -15.42
C VAL A 96 -5.10 0.54 -15.73
N THR A 97 -5.50 -0.13 -16.81
CA THR A 97 -6.90 -0.23 -17.25
C THR A 97 -7.25 -1.67 -17.53
N THR A 98 -8.53 -2.01 -17.36
CA THR A 98 -9.10 -3.28 -17.80
C THR A 98 -10.53 -3.07 -18.25
N ALA A 99 -11.03 -3.98 -19.10
CA ALA A 99 -12.47 -4.14 -19.28
C ALA A 99 -13.07 -4.87 -18.07
N GLY A 100 -14.37 -4.69 -17.85
CA GLY A 100 -15.11 -5.31 -16.74
C GLY A 100 -15.26 -4.40 -15.52
N ASP A 101 -15.58 -5.02 -14.38
CA ASP A 101 -16.04 -4.37 -13.14
C ASP A 101 -15.01 -4.36 -12.01
N SER A 102 -13.86 -5.00 -12.19
CA SER A 102 -12.83 -5.10 -11.16
C SER A 102 -11.41 -5.04 -11.72
N LEU A 103 -10.53 -4.35 -10.99
CA LEU A 103 -9.11 -4.21 -11.29
C LEU A 103 -8.30 -4.29 -10.01
N ALA A 104 -7.26 -5.12 -9.99
CA ALA A 104 -6.32 -5.21 -8.88
C ALA A 104 -4.88 -4.98 -9.34
N VAL A 105 -4.13 -4.16 -8.60
CA VAL A 105 -2.72 -3.88 -8.90
C VAL A 105 -1.87 -4.13 -7.67
N LYS A 106 -0.82 -4.94 -7.84
CA LYS A 106 0.23 -5.14 -6.84
C LYS A 106 1.10 -3.88 -6.73
N VAL A 107 1.32 -3.44 -5.50
CA VAL A 107 2.33 -2.44 -5.14
C VAL A 107 3.42 -3.11 -4.30
N THR A 108 4.66 -2.68 -4.46
CA THR A 108 5.81 -3.27 -3.77
C THR A 108 6.41 -2.25 -2.83
N CYS A 109 6.77 -2.68 -1.62
CA CYS A 109 7.50 -1.82 -0.71
C CYS A 109 8.99 -1.80 -1.06
N TRP A 110 9.55 -0.60 -1.18
CA TRP A 110 10.98 -0.40 -1.37
C TRP A 110 11.47 0.70 -0.44
N ASN A 111 12.41 0.39 0.46
CA ASN A 111 12.96 1.32 1.43
C ASN A 111 11.89 2.11 2.22
N GLY A 112 10.81 1.44 2.63
CA GLY A 112 9.73 2.04 3.44
C GLY A 112 8.72 2.86 2.66
N VAL A 113 8.84 2.89 1.32
CA VAL A 113 7.93 3.61 0.42
C VAL A 113 7.28 2.64 -0.55
N PHE A 114 5.97 2.73 -0.72
CA PHE A 114 5.31 1.93 -1.75
C PHE A 114 5.70 2.42 -3.14
N THR A 115 5.88 1.46 -4.04
CA THR A 115 6.28 1.68 -5.42
C THR A 115 5.41 0.86 -6.36
N VAL A 116 5.34 1.32 -7.60
CA VAL A 116 4.79 0.56 -8.72
C VAL A 116 5.85 0.42 -9.80
N LEU A 117 5.81 -0.71 -10.52
CA LEU A 117 6.65 -0.90 -11.69
C LEU A 117 6.11 -0.06 -12.85
N SER A 118 6.92 0.88 -13.35
CA SER A 118 6.62 1.71 -14.52
C SER A 118 7.85 1.75 -15.43
N GLY A 119 7.70 1.37 -16.70
CA GLY A 119 8.84 1.28 -17.63
C GLY A 119 9.98 0.36 -17.15
N GLY A 120 9.67 -0.66 -16.33
CA GLY A 120 10.67 -1.58 -15.76
C GLY A 120 11.37 -1.08 -14.50
N ILE A 121 11.02 0.09 -13.97
CA ILE A 121 11.64 0.70 -12.78
C ILE A 121 10.60 0.84 -11.67
N ASN A 122 11.01 0.63 -10.42
CA ASN A 122 10.17 0.90 -9.24
C ASN A 122 10.06 2.41 -9.01
N VAL A 123 8.86 2.96 -9.17
CA VAL A 123 8.59 4.40 -8.98
C VAL A 123 7.79 4.61 -7.70
N PRO A 124 8.22 5.48 -6.78
CA PRO A 124 7.49 5.82 -5.57
C PRO A 124 6.10 6.40 -5.83
N ILE A 125 5.14 6.00 -4.98
CA ILE A 125 3.75 6.46 -5.04
C ILE A 125 3.34 7.12 -3.73
N THR A 126 2.45 8.11 -3.81
CA THR A 126 1.92 8.84 -2.65
C THR A 126 0.41 8.94 -2.64
N SER A 127 -0.26 8.80 -3.79
CA SER A 127 -1.71 8.74 -3.87
C SER A 127 -2.14 7.87 -5.05
N VAL A 128 -3.42 7.52 -5.07
CA VAL A 128 -3.97 6.62 -6.08
C VAL A 128 -5.39 7.04 -6.44
N SER A 129 -5.73 7.00 -7.72
CA SER A 129 -7.10 7.09 -8.20
C SER A 129 -7.63 5.71 -8.53
N CYS A 130 -8.93 5.58 -8.40
CA CYS A 130 -9.72 4.45 -8.86
C CYS A 130 -10.96 5.08 -9.46
N ALA A 131 -11.22 4.72 -10.71
CA ALA A 131 -12.30 5.25 -11.52
C ALA A 131 -12.85 4.17 -12.45
N GLN A 132 -14.08 4.36 -12.90
CA GLN A 132 -14.76 3.51 -13.86
C GLN A 132 -15.11 4.30 -15.12
N THR A 133 -15.52 3.64 -16.20
CA THR A 133 -15.97 4.31 -17.43
C THR A 133 -17.22 3.64 -17.98
N GLY A 134 -18.05 4.40 -18.69
CA GLY A 134 -19.19 3.87 -19.41
C GLY A 134 -20.24 3.30 -18.46
N SER A 135 -20.32 3.83 -17.25
CA SER A 135 -21.27 3.44 -16.22
C SER A 135 -22.69 3.82 -16.63
N GLN A 136 -23.33 2.95 -17.40
CA GLN A 136 -24.79 2.95 -17.55
C GLN A 136 -25.33 2.19 -16.35
N GLY A 137 -26.26 2.76 -15.57
CA GLY A 137 -26.81 2.09 -14.40
C GLY A 137 -27.38 0.72 -14.73
N LEU A 138 -27.35 -0.22 -13.78
CA LEU A 138 -28.29 -1.34 -13.81
C LEU A 138 -29.63 -0.77 -13.34
N ASP A 139 -30.53 -0.45 -14.28
CA ASP A 139 -31.86 0.14 -14.06
C ASP A 139 -32.84 -0.80 -13.31
N ASP A 140 -32.43 -1.48 -12.24
CA ASP A 140 -33.28 -2.34 -11.41
C ASP A 140 -33.75 -1.65 -10.11
N GLY A 141 -34.07 -0.35 -10.21
CA GLY A 141 -35.16 0.20 -9.38
C GLY A 141 -34.83 1.27 -8.33
N TYR A 142 -33.75 2.04 -8.42
CA TYR A 142 -33.69 3.32 -7.70
C TYR A 142 -32.85 4.37 -8.42
N VAL A 143 -33.52 5.24 -9.18
CA VAL A 143 -32.92 6.48 -9.69
C VAL A 143 -32.75 7.43 -8.50
N LEU A 144 -31.55 7.51 -7.93
CA LEU A 144 -31.10 8.70 -7.22
C LEU A 144 -29.66 9.04 -7.62
N GLY A 145 -29.54 10.09 -8.43
CA GLY A 145 -28.29 10.83 -8.65
C GLY A 145 -27.42 10.26 -9.75
N SER A 146 -27.55 10.81 -10.95
CA SER A 146 -26.53 10.73 -11.99
C SER A 146 -25.15 11.04 -11.41
N ALA A 147 -24.19 10.14 -11.63
CA ALA A 147 -22.78 10.41 -11.39
C ALA A 147 -22.40 11.66 -12.21
N ILE A 148 -22.14 12.78 -11.53
CA ILE A 148 -21.66 13.99 -12.20
C ILE A 148 -20.22 13.75 -12.69
N SER A 149 -20.02 14.01 -13.98
CA SER A 149 -18.73 14.14 -14.64
C SER A 149 -17.90 15.29 -14.06
#